data_AF-A0A936FA21-F1
#
_entry.id   AF-A0A936FA21-F1
#
_cell.length_a   1.000
_cell.length_b   1.000
_cell.length_c   1.000
_cell.angle_alpha   90.00
_cell.angle_beta   90.00
_cell.angle_gamma   90.00
#
_symmetry.space_group_name_H-M   'P 1'
#
loop_
_entity.id
_entity.type
_entity.pdbx_description
1 polymer ?
#
loop_
_entity_poly.entity_id
_entity_poly.type
_entity_poly.pdbx_seq_one_letter_code
_entity_poly.pdbx_strand_id
1 'polypeptide(L)'
;MTRRHLLIFMAALVAGLVWWSFVSPQTMVAPGPVIPGHATIANDCFACHTAFRGTSAAKCETCHTLDKIGITTSKGKPLPRKPGKTPFHGKLAQADCLACHSDHAGPLLVRSRTHEFDHSLLKPAAAQTCAACHSAPKTAVHEGLKGQCATCHNVQGWTPASFDHDRYFRLDGDHNVACTTCHVKNNFKRYTCYGCHEHSEARVIAEHHEEGIRKIEDCARCHRRGEGEEHGGEGHNDRKGDDD
;
A
#
# COMPACT_ATOMS: atom_id res chain seq x y z
N MET A 1 -54.55 -40.09 10.26
CA MET A 1 -53.43 -40.68 9.49
C MET A 1 -52.85 -41.83 10.31
N THR A 2 -52.83 -43.08 9.81
CA THR A 2 -52.34 -44.23 10.60
C THR A 2 -50.81 -44.32 10.55
N ARG A 3 -50.19 -44.95 11.57
CA ARG A 3 -48.73 -45.17 11.65
C ARG A 3 -48.15 -45.76 10.36
N ARG A 4 -48.91 -46.63 9.67
CA ARG A 4 -48.52 -47.26 8.40
C ARG A 4 -48.43 -46.25 7.26
N HIS A 5 -49.39 -45.34 7.13
CA HIS A 5 -49.34 -44.28 6.12
C HIS A 5 -48.18 -43.30 6.39
N LEU A 6 -47.88 -43.01 7.65
CA LEU A 6 -46.76 -42.15 8.03
C LEU A 6 -45.41 -42.79 7.70
N LEU A 7 -45.24 -44.10 7.94
CA LEU A 7 -44.03 -44.84 7.56
C LEU A 7 -43.85 -44.94 6.04
N ILE A 8 -44.92 -45.19 5.28
CA ILE A 8 -44.87 -45.24 3.81
C ILE A 8 -44.48 -43.86 3.24
N PHE A 9 -45.04 -42.78 3.78
CA PHE A 9 -44.68 -41.42 3.37
C PHE A 9 -43.21 -41.09 3.66
N MET A 10 -42.71 -41.42 4.85
CA MET A 10 -41.29 -41.22 5.18
C MET A 10 -40.37 -42.06 4.28
N ALA A 11 -40.72 -43.32 4.01
CA ALA A 11 -39.94 -44.17 3.10
C ALA A 11 -39.91 -43.63 1.67
N ALA A 12 -41.03 -43.10 1.16
CA ALA A 12 -41.08 -42.47 -0.15
C ALA A 12 -40.24 -41.18 -0.22
N LEU A 13 -40.24 -40.36 0.84
CA LEU A 13 -39.36 -39.19 0.95
C LEU A 13 -37.89 -39.58 0.93
N VAL A 14 -37.49 -40.58 1.72
CA VAL A 14 -36.11 -41.08 1.76
C VAL A 14 -35.70 -41.65 0.40
N ALA A 15 -36.54 -42.47 -0.23
CA ALA A 15 -36.28 -43.00 -1.56
C ALA A 15 -36.13 -41.89 -2.61
N GLY A 16 -36.97 -40.83 -2.53
CA GLY A 16 -36.86 -39.65 -3.39
C GLY A 16 -35.56 -38.87 -3.19
N LEU A 17 -35.13 -38.68 -1.93
CA LEU A 17 -33.86 -38.00 -1.61
C LEU A 17 -32.64 -38.81 -2.06
N VAL A 18 -32.66 -40.13 -1.86
CA VAL A 18 -31.61 -41.03 -2.33
C VAL A 18 -31.56 -41.02 -3.87
N TRP A 19 -32.70 -41.08 -4.54
CA TRP A 19 -32.74 -40.95 -6.00
C TRP A 19 -32.16 -39.62 -6.48
N TRP A 20 -32.53 -38.50 -5.84
CA TRP A 20 -31.99 -37.18 -6.18
C TRP A 20 -30.48 -37.13 -5.99
N SER A 21 -29.94 -37.69 -4.91
CA SER A 21 -28.49 -37.65 -4.65
C SER A 21 -27.66 -38.38 -5.71
N PHE A 22 -28.23 -39.36 -6.42
CA PHE A 22 -27.56 -40.01 -7.55
C PHE A 22 -27.80 -39.31 -8.89
N VAL A 23 -28.97 -38.68 -9.10
CA VAL A 23 -29.33 -38.04 -10.38
C VAL A 23 -28.79 -36.62 -10.51
N SER A 24 -28.73 -35.86 -9.40
CA SER A 24 -28.30 -34.45 -9.42
C SER A 24 -27.49 -34.07 -8.18
N PRO A 25 -26.40 -34.81 -7.86
CA PRO A 25 -25.57 -34.56 -6.67
C PRO A 25 -25.06 -33.11 -6.59
N GLN A 26 -24.77 -32.49 -7.74
CA GLN A 26 -24.28 -31.12 -7.82
C GLN A 26 -25.27 -30.11 -7.24
N THR A 27 -26.59 -30.30 -7.37
CA THR A 27 -27.58 -29.37 -6.81
C THR A 27 -27.66 -29.41 -5.28
N MET A 28 -27.15 -30.49 -4.66
CA MET A 28 -27.10 -30.63 -3.21
C MET A 28 -25.81 -30.09 -2.60
N VAL A 29 -24.73 -29.99 -3.39
CA VAL A 29 -23.38 -29.64 -2.91
C VAL A 29 -22.90 -28.29 -3.44
N ALA A 30 -23.31 -27.90 -4.65
CA ALA A 30 -22.87 -26.65 -5.25
C ALA A 30 -23.56 -25.46 -4.59
N PRO A 31 -22.80 -24.44 -4.14
CA PRO A 31 -23.37 -23.24 -3.53
C PRO A 31 -24.12 -22.36 -4.54
N GLY A 32 -23.96 -22.61 -5.84
CA GLY A 32 -24.60 -21.88 -6.93
C GLY A 32 -23.85 -22.08 -8.26
N PRO A 33 -24.30 -21.43 -9.35
CA PRO A 33 -23.63 -21.52 -10.64
C PRO A 33 -22.23 -20.90 -10.58
N VAL A 34 -21.32 -21.40 -11.43
CA VAL A 34 -19.99 -20.80 -11.64
C VAL A 34 -20.08 -19.60 -12.57
N ILE A 35 -19.01 -18.79 -12.62
CA ILE A 35 -18.92 -17.66 -13.54
C ILE A 35 -19.09 -18.11 -15.00
N PRO A 36 -19.61 -17.25 -15.90
CA PRO A 36 -19.84 -17.60 -17.30
C PRO A 36 -18.60 -18.16 -18.02
N GLY A 37 -17.40 -17.70 -17.64
CA GLY A 37 -16.14 -18.18 -18.21
C GLY A 37 -15.85 -19.67 -17.98
N HIS A 38 -16.46 -20.26 -16.94
CA HIS A 38 -16.27 -21.66 -16.55
C HIS A 38 -17.53 -22.51 -16.74
N ALA A 39 -18.51 -22.03 -17.51
CA ALA A 39 -19.75 -22.76 -17.78
C ALA A 39 -19.49 -24.18 -18.33
N THR A 40 -18.39 -24.40 -19.06
CA THR A 40 -18.01 -25.72 -19.61
C THR A 40 -17.57 -26.74 -18.56
N ILE A 41 -17.12 -26.28 -17.39
CA ILE A 41 -16.69 -27.14 -16.28
C ILE A 41 -17.65 -27.05 -15.08
N ALA A 42 -18.83 -26.45 -15.24
CA ALA A 42 -19.78 -26.22 -14.16
C ALA A 42 -20.22 -27.50 -13.43
N ASN A 43 -20.18 -28.65 -14.13
CA ASN A 43 -20.54 -29.96 -13.58
C ASN A 43 -19.32 -30.81 -13.18
N ASP A 44 -18.10 -30.33 -13.42
CA ASP A 44 -16.86 -31.01 -13.02
C ASP A 44 -16.27 -30.33 -11.78
N CYS A 45 -16.86 -30.62 -10.62
CA CYS A 45 -16.45 -30.04 -9.34
C CYS A 45 -14.96 -30.28 -9.04
N PHE A 46 -14.42 -31.44 -9.45
CA PHE A 46 -13.05 -31.86 -9.15
C PHE A 46 -11.99 -31.19 -10.03
N ALA A 47 -12.42 -30.49 -11.08
CA ALA A 47 -11.56 -29.58 -11.85
C ALA A 47 -10.89 -28.57 -10.91
N CYS A 48 -11.63 -28.04 -9.93
CA CYS A 48 -11.13 -27.05 -8.97
C CYS A 48 -10.98 -27.63 -7.56
N HIS A 49 -11.94 -28.46 -7.12
CA HIS A 49 -11.97 -28.96 -5.75
C HIS A 49 -11.21 -30.28 -5.58
N THR A 50 -10.57 -30.42 -4.43
CA THR A 50 -10.10 -31.70 -3.90
C THR A 50 -11.11 -32.17 -2.87
N ALA A 51 -11.51 -33.45 -2.93
CA ALA A 51 -12.47 -34.04 -1.99
C ALA A 51 -12.10 -33.70 -0.54
N PHE A 52 -13.05 -33.14 0.21
CA PHE A 52 -12.91 -32.72 1.62
C PHE A 52 -11.82 -31.67 1.94
N ARG A 53 -11.06 -31.21 0.96
CA ARG A 53 -9.98 -30.21 1.13
C ARG A 53 -10.27 -28.87 0.45
N GLY A 54 -11.36 -28.79 -0.32
CA GLY A 54 -11.73 -27.56 -1.02
C GLY A 54 -10.82 -27.29 -2.22
N THR A 55 -10.74 -26.03 -2.62
CA THR A 55 -9.93 -25.57 -3.76
C THR A 55 -8.59 -25.01 -3.28
N SER A 56 -7.56 -25.16 -4.08
CA SER A 56 -6.24 -24.54 -3.88
C SER A 56 -5.86 -23.68 -5.09
N ALA A 57 -4.98 -22.70 -4.90
CA ALA A 57 -4.49 -21.89 -6.02
C ALA A 57 -3.82 -22.74 -7.12
N ALA A 58 -3.13 -23.82 -6.75
CA ALA A 58 -2.52 -24.75 -7.68
C ALA A 58 -3.52 -25.36 -8.69
N LYS A 59 -4.77 -25.59 -8.28
CA LYS A 59 -5.83 -26.08 -9.17
C LYS A 59 -6.25 -25.02 -10.20
N CYS A 60 -6.21 -23.75 -9.85
CA CYS A 60 -6.44 -22.66 -10.81
C CYS A 60 -5.25 -22.55 -11.79
N GLU A 61 -4.03 -22.73 -11.26
CA GLU A 61 -2.79 -22.60 -12.01
C GLU A 61 -2.60 -23.65 -13.12
N THR A 62 -3.31 -24.78 -13.07
CA THR A 62 -3.27 -25.79 -14.15
C THR A 62 -3.78 -25.24 -15.49
N CYS A 63 -4.68 -24.25 -15.44
CA CYS A 63 -5.28 -23.64 -16.62
C CYS A 63 -4.89 -22.17 -16.79
N HIS A 64 -4.58 -21.48 -15.69
CA HIS A 64 -4.28 -20.06 -15.66
C HIS A 64 -2.90 -19.78 -15.07
N THR A 65 -1.96 -19.33 -15.90
CA THR A 65 -0.65 -18.90 -15.38
C THR A 65 -0.79 -17.60 -14.58
N LEU A 66 0.03 -17.42 -13.54
CA LEU A 66 -0.04 -16.27 -12.63
C LEU A 66 0.12 -14.91 -13.32
N ASP A 67 0.80 -14.86 -14.47
CA ASP A 67 1.02 -13.67 -15.27
C ASP A 67 -0.12 -13.36 -16.25
N LYS A 68 -1.08 -14.30 -16.44
CA LYS A 68 -2.15 -14.19 -17.46
C LYS A 68 -3.56 -14.35 -16.90
N ILE A 69 -3.71 -14.86 -15.68
CA ILE A 69 -5.01 -14.96 -15.01
C ILE A 69 -5.68 -13.58 -14.93
N GLY A 70 -6.98 -13.50 -15.24
CA GLY A 70 -7.72 -12.23 -15.32
C GLY A 70 -7.36 -11.32 -16.51
N ILE A 71 -6.39 -11.71 -17.35
CA ILE A 71 -5.98 -10.96 -18.55
C ILE A 71 -6.39 -11.71 -19.82
N THR A 72 -6.15 -13.01 -19.87
CA THR A 72 -6.58 -13.89 -20.97
C THR A 72 -7.29 -15.12 -20.44
N THR A 73 -8.17 -15.69 -21.26
CA THR A 73 -8.74 -17.02 -21.02
C THR A 73 -7.66 -18.09 -21.10
N SER A 74 -7.95 -19.30 -20.62
CA SER A 74 -7.06 -20.47 -20.78
C SER A 74 -6.75 -20.81 -22.25
N LYS A 75 -7.54 -20.31 -23.20
CA LYS A 75 -7.32 -20.43 -24.65
C LYS A 75 -6.59 -19.22 -25.26
N GLY A 76 -6.05 -18.34 -24.43
CA GLY A 76 -5.29 -17.16 -24.87
C GLY A 76 -6.14 -15.99 -25.41
N LYS A 77 -7.47 -16.06 -25.33
CA LYS A 77 -8.32 -14.93 -25.77
C LYS A 77 -8.29 -13.81 -24.72
N PRO A 78 -8.14 -12.54 -25.11
CA PRO A 78 -8.12 -11.42 -24.16
C PRO A 78 -9.48 -11.25 -23.48
N LEU A 79 -9.45 -10.95 -22.18
CA LEU A 79 -10.64 -10.59 -21.41
C LEU A 79 -10.92 -9.08 -21.50
N PRO A 80 -12.20 -8.67 -21.50
CA PRO A 80 -12.58 -7.26 -21.55
C PRO A 80 -12.05 -6.53 -20.31
N ARG A 81 -11.26 -5.48 -20.52
CA ARG A 81 -10.71 -4.64 -19.44
C ARG A 81 -11.70 -3.55 -19.06
N LYS A 82 -11.87 -3.32 -17.76
CA LYS A 82 -12.56 -2.12 -17.26
C LYS A 82 -11.55 -0.99 -17.09
N PRO A 83 -11.78 0.20 -17.69
CA PRO A 83 -10.91 1.36 -17.49
C PRO A 83 -10.75 1.67 -15.99
N GLY A 84 -9.53 2.03 -15.58
CA GLY A 84 -9.22 2.38 -14.18
C GLY A 84 -9.13 1.21 -13.21
N LYS A 85 -9.28 -0.05 -13.67
CA LYS A 85 -9.08 -1.24 -12.83
C LYS A 85 -7.97 -2.12 -13.38
N THR A 86 -7.07 -2.55 -12.50
CA THR A 86 -6.08 -3.57 -12.83
C THR A 86 -6.82 -4.88 -13.13
N PRO A 87 -6.56 -5.55 -14.27
CA PRO A 87 -7.25 -6.80 -14.63
C PRO A 87 -7.02 -7.91 -13.60
N PHE A 88 -5.80 -7.95 -13.03
CA PHE A 88 -5.41 -8.87 -11.98
C PHE A 88 -4.22 -8.31 -11.19
N HIS A 89 -4.24 -8.48 -9.88
CA HIS A 89 -3.12 -8.07 -9.02
C HIS A 89 -2.04 -9.16 -9.01
N GLY A 90 -0.93 -8.92 -9.72
CA GLY A 90 0.20 -9.84 -9.80
C GLY A 90 1.25 -9.64 -8.70
N LYS A 91 2.38 -10.35 -8.83
CA LYS A 91 3.57 -10.24 -7.95
C LYS A 91 3.31 -10.50 -6.44
N LEU A 92 2.31 -11.32 -6.13
CA LEU A 92 2.02 -11.76 -4.77
C LEU A 92 3.11 -12.71 -4.24
N ALA A 93 3.36 -12.66 -2.93
CA ALA A 93 4.29 -13.54 -2.23
C ALA A 93 3.80 -15.00 -2.24
N GLN A 94 2.48 -15.20 -2.22
CA GLN A 94 1.82 -16.50 -2.24
C GLN A 94 0.60 -16.43 -3.16
N ALA A 95 0.30 -17.54 -3.84
CA ALA A 95 -0.91 -17.66 -4.62
C ALA A 95 -2.06 -18.09 -3.72
N ASP A 96 -2.97 -17.16 -3.41
CA ASP A 96 -4.24 -17.44 -2.75
C ASP A 96 -5.37 -16.68 -3.46
N CYS A 97 -5.84 -17.24 -4.57
CA CYS A 97 -6.89 -16.64 -5.38
C CYS A 97 -8.20 -16.47 -4.60
N LEU A 98 -8.52 -17.42 -3.71
CA LEU A 98 -9.76 -17.47 -2.95
C LEU A 98 -9.79 -16.50 -1.77
N ALA A 99 -8.66 -15.88 -1.44
CA ALA A 99 -8.63 -14.75 -0.52
C ALA A 99 -9.63 -13.66 -0.96
N CYS A 100 -9.69 -13.35 -2.26
CA CYS A 100 -10.49 -12.24 -2.79
C CYS A 100 -11.40 -12.60 -3.96
N HIS A 101 -11.21 -13.75 -4.62
CA HIS A 101 -12.02 -14.19 -5.74
C HIS A 101 -12.87 -15.41 -5.40
N SER A 102 -14.05 -15.49 -6.00
CA SER A 102 -14.90 -16.67 -5.99
C SER A 102 -15.22 -17.04 -7.42
N ASP A 103 -15.17 -18.33 -7.72
CA ASP A 103 -15.58 -18.85 -9.01
C ASP A 103 -17.10 -19.04 -9.10
N HIS A 104 -17.76 -19.24 -7.96
CA HIS A 104 -19.21 -19.23 -7.90
C HIS A 104 -19.72 -17.80 -8.04
N ALA A 105 -20.69 -17.62 -8.94
CA ALA A 105 -21.35 -16.35 -9.20
C ALA A 105 -22.21 -15.87 -8.01
N GLY A 106 -22.52 -16.76 -7.06
CA GLY A 106 -23.15 -16.43 -5.78
C GLY A 106 -23.46 -17.70 -4.98
N PRO A 107 -23.51 -17.64 -3.64
CA PRO A 107 -23.02 -16.57 -2.77
C PRO A 107 -21.49 -16.37 -2.90
N LEU A 108 -21.00 -15.15 -2.69
CA LEU A 108 -19.57 -14.85 -2.77
C LEU A 108 -18.86 -15.42 -1.54
N LEU A 109 -18.24 -16.59 -1.72
CA LEU A 109 -17.48 -17.28 -0.68
C LEU A 109 -16.01 -16.87 -0.74
N VAL A 110 -15.74 -15.60 -0.44
CA VAL A 110 -14.37 -15.04 -0.35
C VAL A 110 -13.98 -14.85 1.11
N ARG A 111 -12.68 -14.98 1.41
CA ARG A 111 -12.18 -14.77 2.78
C ARG A 111 -12.07 -13.29 3.15
N SER A 112 -11.68 -12.45 2.19
CA SER A 112 -11.60 -11.00 2.38
C SER A 112 -12.96 -10.36 2.16
N ARG A 113 -13.45 -9.62 3.17
CA ARG A 113 -14.67 -8.82 3.10
C ARG A 113 -14.41 -7.38 2.68
N THR A 114 -13.14 -6.97 2.59
CA THR A 114 -12.75 -5.61 2.22
C THR A 114 -12.40 -5.57 0.73
N HIS A 115 -12.84 -4.49 0.05
CA HIS A 115 -12.53 -4.25 -1.36
C HIS A 115 -11.17 -3.56 -1.58
N GLU A 116 -10.36 -3.44 -0.52
CA GLU A 116 -9.07 -2.76 -0.56
C GLU A 116 -7.94 -3.76 -0.82
N PHE A 117 -6.95 -3.31 -1.59
CA PHE A 117 -5.78 -4.12 -1.90
C PHE A 117 -4.77 -4.10 -0.74
N ASP A 118 -4.45 -5.28 -0.21
CA ASP A 118 -3.46 -5.43 0.85
C ASP A 118 -2.04 -5.62 0.27
N HIS A 119 -1.19 -4.61 0.46
CA HIS A 119 0.19 -4.60 -0.01
C HIS A 119 1.11 -5.54 0.79
N SER A 120 0.68 -6.04 1.96
CA SER A 120 1.44 -7.05 2.72
C SER A 120 1.54 -8.39 1.98
N LEU A 121 0.64 -8.63 1.03
CA LEU A 121 0.60 -9.83 0.21
C LEU A 121 1.61 -9.79 -0.95
N LEU A 122 2.29 -8.66 -1.19
CA LEU A 122 3.25 -8.53 -2.28
C LEU A 122 4.61 -9.16 -1.94
N LYS A 123 5.34 -9.59 -2.98
CA LYS A 123 6.76 -9.90 -2.84
C LYS A 123 7.53 -8.65 -2.39
N PRO A 124 8.55 -8.78 -1.51
CA PRO A 124 9.30 -7.61 -0.99
C PRO A 124 9.81 -6.65 -2.06
N ALA A 125 10.38 -7.17 -3.16
CA ALA A 125 10.85 -6.33 -4.27
C ALA A 125 9.73 -5.55 -4.98
N ALA A 126 8.54 -6.15 -5.10
CA ALA A 126 7.39 -5.50 -5.72
C ALA A 126 6.80 -4.41 -4.82
N ALA A 127 6.77 -4.64 -3.49
CA ALA A 127 6.29 -3.68 -2.50
C ALA A 127 7.09 -2.36 -2.51
N GLN A 128 8.38 -2.38 -2.89
CA GLN A 128 9.23 -1.19 -2.99
C GLN A 128 9.11 -0.46 -4.34
N THR A 129 8.54 -1.10 -5.36
CA THR A 129 8.47 -0.57 -6.73
C THR A 129 7.08 -0.03 -7.04
N CYS A 130 6.66 1.01 -6.33
CA CYS A 130 5.29 1.56 -6.41
C CYS A 130 4.91 1.98 -7.85
N ALA A 131 5.87 2.58 -8.57
CA ALA A 131 5.70 3.06 -9.95
C ALA A 131 5.40 1.96 -10.98
N ALA A 132 5.59 0.68 -10.64
CA ALA A 132 5.22 -0.43 -11.51
C ALA A 132 3.69 -0.58 -11.66
N CYS A 133 2.92 -0.06 -10.69
CA CYS A 133 1.46 -0.15 -10.67
C CYS A 133 0.78 1.21 -10.48
N HIS A 134 1.34 2.09 -9.64
CA HIS A 134 0.77 3.39 -9.33
C HIS A 134 1.43 4.49 -10.14
N SER A 135 0.62 5.43 -10.64
CA SER A 135 1.14 6.64 -11.28
C SER A 135 1.63 7.64 -10.23
N ALA A 136 2.72 8.33 -10.51
CA ALA A 136 3.21 9.38 -9.64
C ALA A 136 2.17 10.52 -9.53
N PRO A 137 1.88 11.02 -8.31
CA PRO A 137 0.97 12.14 -8.13
C PRO A 137 1.58 13.43 -8.71
N LYS A 138 0.73 14.28 -9.29
CA LYS A 138 1.12 15.58 -9.86
C LYS A 138 1.01 16.69 -8.80
N THR A 139 1.78 16.59 -7.73
CA THR A 139 1.84 17.65 -6.70
C THR A 139 3.20 18.34 -6.73
N ALA A 140 3.24 19.57 -6.21
CA ALA A 140 4.47 20.36 -6.20
C ALA A 140 5.63 19.67 -5.43
N VAL A 141 5.32 18.85 -4.42
CA VAL A 141 6.32 18.04 -3.68
C VAL A 141 6.97 16.96 -4.53
N HIS A 142 6.23 16.39 -5.48
CA HIS A 142 6.75 15.36 -6.37
C HIS A 142 7.36 15.95 -7.65
N GLU A 143 7.21 17.26 -7.88
CA GLU A 143 7.72 17.93 -9.08
C GLU A 143 9.25 17.99 -9.05
N GLY A 144 9.89 17.24 -9.95
CA GLY A 144 11.35 17.20 -10.05
C GLY A 144 12.05 16.32 -9.01
N LEU A 145 11.30 15.65 -8.12
CA LEU A 145 11.83 14.62 -7.24
C LEU A 145 12.16 13.36 -8.05
N LYS A 146 13.41 12.90 -7.96
CA LYS A 146 13.87 11.65 -8.59
C LYS A 146 14.21 10.66 -7.48
N GLY A 147 13.49 9.55 -7.39
CA GLY A 147 13.68 8.56 -6.33
C GLY A 147 12.56 7.53 -6.30
N GLN A 148 12.71 6.52 -5.44
CA GLN A 148 11.65 5.53 -5.21
C GLN A 148 10.64 6.10 -4.22
N CYS A 149 9.34 5.88 -4.46
CA CYS A 149 8.29 6.36 -3.56
C CYS A 149 8.47 5.81 -2.14
N ALA A 150 9.00 4.59 -2.04
CA ALA A 150 9.28 3.90 -0.79
C ALA A 150 10.39 4.55 0.08
N THR A 151 11.10 5.54 -0.46
CA THR A 151 12.05 6.35 0.32
C THR A 151 11.32 7.24 1.32
N CYS A 152 10.10 7.69 1.00
CA CYS A 152 9.33 8.59 1.85
C CYS A 152 8.01 7.98 2.33
N HIS A 153 7.43 7.06 1.55
CA HIS A 153 6.15 6.42 1.86
C HIS A 153 6.35 4.94 2.13
N ASN A 154 5.35 4.29 2.71
CA ASN A 154 5.38 2.85 2.91
C ASN A 154 4.03 2.20 2.58
N VAL A 155 3.99 0.87 2.61
CA VAL A 155 2.80 0.09 2.25
C VAL A 155 1.66 0.17 3.27
N GLN A 156 1.91 0.68 4.48
CA GLN A 156 0.89 0.91 5.50
C GLN A 156 0.12 2.21 5.26
N GLY A 157 0.73 3.17 4.55
CA GLY A 157 0.07 4.43 4.20
C GLY A 157 0.96 5.43 3.47
N TRP A 158 0.31 6.32 2.72
CA TRP A 158 0.98 7.46 2.08
C TRP A 158 1.23 8.62 3.06
N THR A 159 0.45 8.72 4.13
CA THR A 159 0.55 9.81 5.11
C THR A 159 0.60 9.22 6.52
N PRO A 160 1.51 9.69 7.40
CA PRO A 160 2.59 10.63 7.12
C PRO A 160 3.70 10.01 6.26
N ALA A 161 4.32 10.84 5.42
CA ALA A 161 5.57 10.47 4.77
C ALA A 161 6.72 10.69 5.76
N SER A 162 7.68 9.76 5.80
CA SER A 162 8.90 9.90 6.59
C SER A 162 10.03 10.41 5.71
N PHE A 163 10.57 11.59 6.00
CA PHE A 163 11.85 12.01 5.46
C PHE A 163 12.81 12.25 6.62
N ASP A 164 13.97 11.59 6.58
CA ASP A 164 14.96 11.67 7.64
C ASP A 164 15.83 12.93 7.46
N HIS A 165 15.39 14.02 8.09
CA HIS A 165 16.07 15.31 8.08
C HIS A 165 17.43 15.26 8.79
N ASP A 166 17.62 14.39 9.79
CA ASP A 166 18.86 14.28 10.58
C ASP A 166 20.10 13.99 9.75
N ARG A 167 19.93 13.39 8.57
CA ARG A 167 21.02 13.15 7.63
C ARG A 167 21.59 14.44 7.03
N TYR A 168 20.82 15.51 7.03
CA TYR A 168 21.16 16.78 6.38
C TYR A 168 21.17 17.93 7.40
N PHE A 169 20.01 18.23 7.97
CA PHE A 169 19.79 19.28 8.96
C PHE A 169 18.76 18.77 9.96
N ARG A 170 19.15 18.64 11.23
CA ARG A 170 18.28 18.13 12.29
C ARG A 170 17.22 19.18 12.64
N LEU A 171 15.96 18.79 12.59
CA LEU A 171 14.83 19.61 13.06
C LEU A 171 14.61 19.33 14.55
N ASP A 172 15.35 20.04 15.42
CA ASP A 172 15.26 19.94 16.87
C ASP A 172 14.79 21.25 17.53
N GLY A 173 14.33 21.15 18.78
CA GLY A 173 13.79 22.28 19.53
C GLY A 173 12.67 23.00 18.78
N ASP A 174 12.86 24.31 18.57
CA ASP A 174 11.90 25.18 17.88
C ASP A 174 11.90 25.04 16.34
N HIS A 175 12.79 24.22 15.76
CA HIS A 175 12.91 24.04 14.31
C HIS A 175 11.95 22.97 13.73
N ASN A 176 10.98 22.49 14.51
CA ASN A 176 9.94 21.58 14.00
C ASN A 176 8.89 22.35 13.17
N VAL A 177 9.27 22.72 11.95
CA VAL A 177 8.50 23.59 11.05
C VAL A 177 7.94 22.84 9.83
N ALA A 178 6.96 23.44 9.16
CA ALA A 178 6.43 22.90 7.90
C ALA A 178 7.50 22.92 6.79
N CYS A 179 7.47 21.97 5.87
CA CYS A 179 8.46 21.85 4.79
C CYS A 179 8.58 23.14 3.96
N THR A 180 7.46 23.84 3.77
CA THR A 180 7.35 25.09 2.99
C THR A 180 8.07 26.27 3.63
N THR A 181 8.42 26.18 4.92
CA THR A 181 9.19 27.21 5.63
C THR A 181 10.58 27.38 5.00
N CYS A 182 11.25 26.26 4.70
CA CYS A 182 12.55 26.29 4.02
C CYS A 182 12.41 26.06 2.50
N HIS A 183 11.47 25.24 2.06
CA HIS A 183 11.26 24.93 0.64
C HIS A 183 10.21 25.85 0.01
N VAL A 184 10.60 27.08 -0.25
CA VAL A 184 9.75 28.13 -0.82
C VAL A 184 9.14 27.66 -2.15
N LYS A 185 7.83 27.90 -2.32
CA LYS A 185 7.03 27.48 -3.49
C LYS A 185 7.10 25.95 -3.74
N ASN A 186 7.30 25.15 -2.69
CA ASN A 186 7.45 23.68 -2.79
C ASN A 186 8.62 23.26 -3.68
N ASN A 187 9.67 24.08 -3.80
CA ASN A 187 10.88 23.70 -4.51
C ASN A 187 11.82 22.94 -3.57
N PHE A 188 11.79 21.61 -3.62
CA PHE A 188 12.62 20.75 -2.76
C PHE A 188 14.08 20.62 -3.20
N LYS A 189 14.47 21.25 -4.33
CA LYS A 189 15.88 21.31 -4.78
C LYS A 189 16.64 22.47 -4.17
N ARG A 190 15.94 23.43 -3.57
CA ARG A 190 16.51 24.62 -2.95
C ARG A 190 15.90 24.78 -1.57
N TYR A 191 16.63 25.38 -0.66
CA TYR A 191 16.13 25.72 0.65
C TYR A 191 16.59 27.15 1.00
N THR A 192 15.93 27.74 1.98
CA THR A 192 16.35 29.00 2.58
C THR A 192 16.28 28.90 4.10
N CYS A 193 17.25 29.53 4.76
CA CYS A 193 17.25 29.71 6.21
C CYS A 193 16.56 31.04 6.61
N TYR A 194 16.43 31.97 5.65
CA TYR A 194 15.83 33.30 5.82
C TYR A 194 14.29 33.29 5.87
N GLY A 195 13.67 32.11 5.96
CA GLY A 195 12.24 31.98 6.23
C GLY A 195 11.90 32.12 7.72
N CYS A 196 12.91 31.96 8.59
CA CYS A 196 12.77 32.06 10.05
C CYS A 196 13.90 32.89 10.69
N HIS A 197 15.13 32.81 10.20
CA HIS A 197 16.23 33.68 10.65
C HIS A 197 16.15 35.05 9.99
N GLU A 198 16.91 36.03 10.52
CA GLU A 198 17.01 37.41 10.01
C GLU A 198 16.86 37.46 8.49
N HIS A 199 15.86 38.22 8.02
CA HIS A 199 15.37 38.14 6.64
C HIS A 199 16.29 38.86 5.63
N SER A 200 17.48 39.29 6.05
CA SER A 200 18.50 39.92 5.22
C SER A 200 19.72 39.03 5.07
N GLU A 201 19.77 38.31 3.94
CA GLU A 201 20.94 37.55 3.50
C GLU A 201 22.21 38.40 3.52
N ALA A 202 22.12 39.65 3.06
CA ALA A 202 23.27 40.56 3.02
C ALA A 202 23.81 40.88 4.43
N ARG A 203 22.92 41.01 5.43
CA ARG A 203 23.34 41.27 6.81
C ARG A 203 24.02 40.04 7.39
N VAL A 204 23.40 38.86 7.27
CA VAL A 204 23.99 37.60 7.75
C VAL A 204 25.38 37.39 7.14
N ILE A 205 25.55 37.63 5.84
CA ILE A 205 26.86 37.52 5.17
C ILE A 205 27.87 38.54 5.72
N ALA A 206 27.46 39.78 5.96
CA ALA A 206 28.35 40.82 6.48
C ALA A 206 28.90 40.44 7.87
N GLU A 207 28.04 40.01 8.79
CA GLU A 207 28.44 39.58 10.14
C GLU A 207 29.45 38.41 10.07
N HIS A 208 29.19 37.40 9.23
CA HIS A 208 30.13 36.28 9.04
C HIS A 208 31.48 36.74 8.46
N HIS A 209 31.48 37.74 7.58
CA HIS A 209 32.71 38.29 7.01
C HIS A 209 33.55 39.05 8.04
N GLU A 210 32.92 39.72 9.01
CA GLU A 210 33.60 40.39 10.14
C GLU A 210 34.33 39.35 11.01
N GLU A 211 33.72 38.18 11.21
CA GLU A 211 34.32 37.02 11.90
C GLU A 211 35.31 36.22 11.01
N GLY A 212 35.60 36.70 9.80
CA GLY A 212 36.54 36.07 8.87
C GLY A 212 36.01 34.81 8.15
N ILE A 213 34.74 34.47 8.30
CA ILE A 213 34.10 33.31 7.67
C ILE A 213 33.51 33.72 6.32
N ARG A 214 34.19 33.35 5.22
CA ARG A 214 33.83 33.80 3.86
C ARG A 214 33.11 32.78 2.98
N LYS A 215 33.03 31.51 3.39
CA LYS A 215 32.39 30.42 2.61
C LYS A 215 31.21 29.86 3.39
N ILE A 216 30.07 30.52 3.26
CA ILE A 216 28.86 30.29 4.06
C ILE A 216 27.64 29.89 3.22
N GLU A 217 27.83 29.59 1.93
CA GLU A 217 26.74 29.28 0.99
C GLU A 217 25.98 28.00 1.37
N ASP A 218 26.61 27.10 2.11
CA ASP A 218 26.00 25.90 2.67
C ASP A 218 25.90 26.02 4.20
N CYS A 219 24.89 26.74 4.66
CA CYS A 219 24.66 27.03 6.08
C CYS A 219 24.61 25.74 6.93
N ALA A 220 24.00 24.67 6.40
CA ALA A 220 23.81 23.40 7.10
C ALA A 220 25.13 22.63 7.32
N ARG A 221 26.20 22.99 6.61
CA ARG A 221 27.54 22.43 6.84
C ARG A 221 28.07 22.79 8.23
N CYS A 222 27.78 23.99 8.70
CA CYS A 222 28.20 24.49 10.02
C CYS A 222 27.04 24.42 11.02
N HIS A 223 25.85 24.89 10.64
CA HIS A 223 24.64 24.86 11.46
C HIS A 223 23.84 23.58 11.18
N ARG A 224 24.33 22.44 11.64
CA ARG A 224 23.65 21.15 11.41
C ARG A 224 22.51 20.86 12.40
N ARG A 225 22.48 21.58 13.51
CA ARG A 225 21.49 21.49 14.59
C ARG A 225 20.95 22.89 14.86
N GLY A 226 19.73 22.96 15.37
CA GLY A 226 19.08 24.19 15.80
C GLY A 226 19.54 24.71 17.16
N GLU A 227 20.58 24.11 17.73
CA GLU A 227 21.27 24.60 18.92
C GLU A 227 22.06 25.84 18.49
N GLY A 228 21.62 27.03 18.90
CA GLY A 228 22.40 28.24 18.73
C GLY A 228 23.76 28.03 19.36
N GLU A 229 24.84 28.14 18.59
CA GLU A 229 26.15 28.34 19.21
C GLU A 229 26.06 29.69 19.92
N GLU A 230 25.84 29.65 21.24
CA GLU A 230 26.34 30.67 22.14
C GLU A 230 27.86 30.69 21.96
N HIS A 231 28.32 31.40 20.92
CA HIS A 231 29.66 31.92 20.92
C HIS A 231 29.72 32.85 22.13
N GLY A 232 30.36 32.36 23.19
CA GLY A 232 30.52 33.06 24.46
C GLY A 232 31.17 34.42 24.25
N GLY A 233 30.32 35.43 24.08
CA GLY A 233 30.66 36.84 24.23
C GLY A 233 30.88 37.10 25.72
N GLU A 234 32.10 37.52 26.02
CA GLU A 234 32.61 37.94 27.31
C GLU A 234 31.52 38.53 28.22
N GLY A 235 31.29 37.87 29.36
CA GLY A 235 30.47 38.40 30.43
C GLY A 235 31.03 39.74 30.89
N HIS A 236 30.29 40.82 30.61
CA HIS A 236 30.47 42.09 31.29
C HIS A 236 30.26 41.84 32.79
N ASN A 237 31.38 41.84 33.51
CA ASN A 237 31.42 41.76 34.96
C ASN A 237 31.05 43.14 35.53
N ASP A 238 29.76 43.43 35.57
CA ASP A 238 29.24 44.54 36.36
C ASP A 238 29.35 44.17 37.84
N ARG A 239 30.54 44.45 38.39
CA ARG A 239 30.74 44.58 39.83
C ARG A 239 29.86 45.72 40.32
N LYS A 240 28.68 45.37 40.82
CA LYS A 240 27.92 46.22 41.71
C LYS A 240 28.71 46.30 43.03
N GLY A 241 29.39 47.43 43.21
CA GLY A 241 29.95 47.81 44.50
C GLY A 241 28.80 48.07 45.47
N ASP A 242 28.74 47.25 46.51
CA ASP A 242 28.04 47.58 47.73
C ASP A 242 29.08 48.30 48.61
N ASP A 243 29.02 49.63 48.62
CA ASP A 243 29.65 50.48 49.63
C ASP A 243 28.55 50.89 50.64
N ASP A 244 28.78 50.50 51.90
CA ASP A 244 28.29 51.03 53.20
C ASP A 244 26.79 51.27 53.47
#